data_AF-F0G778-F1
#
_entry.id   AF-F0G778-F1
#
_cell.length_a   1.000
_cell.length_b   1.000
_cell.length_c   1.000
_cell.angle_alpha   90.00
_cell.angle_beta   90.00
_cell.angle_gamma   90.00
#
_symmetry.space_group_name_H-M   'P 1'
#
loop_
_entity.id
_entity.type
_entity.pdbx_description
1 polymer ?
#
loop_
_entity_poly.entity_id
_entity_poly.type
_entity_poly.pdbx_seq_one_letter_code
_entity_poly.pdbx_strand_id
1 'polypeptide(L)'
;ASTLCGACGEVCPVRIPIPQLLVRLRTEANRKPDEPVAHPLRGQGANYTRAEDLVWRFWSGAFAHPRAYRAFRWTATRLRALTPARQMGWTQHRTPLEPAPRSLSDLLRARGQPE
;
A
#
# COMPACT_ATOMS: atom_id res chain seq x y z
N ALA A 1 -3.38 -15.46 -9.24
CA ALA A 1 -3.57 -14.88 -7.88
C ALA A 1 -4.96 -15.24 -7.37
N SER A 2 -5.14 -15.50 -6.06
CA SER A 2 -6.47 -15.75 -5.44
C SER A 2 -7.03 -14.46 -4.86
N THR A 3 -8.32 -14.19 -5.13
CA THR A 3 -9.09 -13.01 -4.68
C THR A 3 -9.61 -13.12 -3.25
N LEU A 4 -9.35 -14.25 -2.58
CA LEU A 4 -9.84 -14.55 -1.23
C LEU A 4 -11.38 -14.52 -1.11
N CYS A 5 -12.10 -14.99 -2.14
CA CYS A 5 -13.57 -15.02 -2.17
C CYS A 5 -14.24 -16.04 -1.23
N GLY A 6 -13.49 -16.90 -0.54
CA GLY A 6 -14.05 -17.86 0.42
C GLY A 6 -14.69 -19.13 -0.16
N ALA A 7 -15.12 -19.12 -1.42
CA ALA A 7 -15.86 -20.22 -2.06
C ALA A 7 -15.22 -21.61 -1.91
N CYS A 8 -13.89 -21.71 -1.98
CA CYS A 8 -13.18 -22.99 -1.82
C CYS A 8 -13.36 -23.62 -0.43
N GLY A 9 -13.53 -22.81 0.62
CA GLY A 9 -13.79 -23.29 1.98
C GLY A 9 -15.25 -23.69 2.19
N GLU A 10 -16.19 -22.96 1.57
CA GLU A 10 -17.64 -23.18 1.69
C GLU A 10 -18.08 -24.49 1.04
N VAL A 11 -17.55 -24.80 -0.13
CA VAL A 11 -17.91 -26.02 -0.88
C VAL A 11 -17.17 -27.26 -0.38
N CYS A 12 -16.15 -27.12 0.47
CA CYS A 12 -15.28 -28.22 0.84
C CYS A 12 -16.00 -29.21 1.78
N PRO A 13 -16.26 -30.46 1.35
CA PRO A 13 -17.02 -31.43 2.16
C PRO A 13 -16.28 -31.83 3.44
N VAL A 14 -14.95 -31.75 3.44
CA VAL A 14 -14.06 -32.09 4.55
C VAL A 14 -13.61 -30.87 5.37
N ARG A 15 -14.15 -29.68 5.07
CA ARG A 15 -13.91 -28.43 5.81
C ARG A 15 -12.43 -28.03 5.93
N ILE A 16 -11.63 -28.22 4.87
CA ILE A 16 -10.24 -27.75 4.86
C ILE A 16 -10.21 -26.21 4.81
N PRO A 17 -9.52 -25.53 5.75
CA PRO A 17 -9.50 -24.08 5.84
C PRO A 17 -8.50 -23.42 4.88
N ILE A 18 -8.63 -23.70 3.57
CA ILE A 18 -7.71 -23.20 2.54
C ILE A 18 -7.60 -21.66 2.56
N PRO A 19 -8.70 -20.87 2.65
CA PRO A 19 -8.59 -19.41 2.66
C PRO A 19 -7.78 -18.90 3.86
N GLN A 20 -8.00 -19.45 5.04
CA GLN A 20 -7.26 -19.07 6.25
C GLN A 20 -5.79 -19.47 6.15
N LEU A 21 -5.49 -20.65 5.60
CA LEU A 21 -4.11 -21.08 5.34
C LEU A 21 -3.40 -20.16 4.34
N LEU A 22 -4.07 -19.74 3.27
CA LEU A 22 -3.51 -18.81 2.29
C LEU A 22 -3.22 -17.44 2.92
N VAL A 23 -4.10 -16.92 3.77
CA VAL A 23 -3.85 -15.68 4.51
C VAL A 23 -2.63 -15.84 5.41
N ARG A 24 -2.55 -16.92 6.19
CA ARG A 24 -1.39 -17.20 7.05
C ARG A 24 -0.10 -17.25 6.24
N LEU A 25 -0.06 -18.01 5.14
CA LEU A 25 1.14 -18.13 4.30
C LEU A 25 1.53 -16.79 3.67
N ARG A 26 0.57 -15.97 3.24
CA ARG A 26 0.85 -14.62 2.73
C ARG A 26 1.41 -13.70 3.81
N THR A 27 0.88 -13.77 5.04
CA THR A 27 1.41 -13.02 6.18
C THR A 27 2.85 -13.42 6.47
N GLU A 28 3.13 -14.72 6.57
CA GLU A 28 4.48 -15.21 6.86
C GLU A 28 5.47 -14.91 5.72
N ALA A 29 5.02 -14.95 4.46
CA ALA A 29 5.87 -14.57 3.32
C ALA A 29 6.24 -13.08 3.32
N ASN A 30 5.40 -12.20 3.85
CA ASN A 30 5.66 -10.75 3.94
C ASN A 30 6.25 -10.31 5.29
N ARG A 31 6.39 -11.22 6.27
CA ARG A 31 6.98 -10.93 7.58
C ARG A 31 8.46 -10.53 7.43
N LYS A 32 8.95 -9.71 8.36
CA LYS A 32 10.39 -9.41 8.45
C LYS A 32 11.19 -10.71 8.65
N PRO A 33 12.24 -10.96 7.84
CA PRO A 33 13.01 -12.21 7.91
C PRO A 33 13.70 -12.45 9.27
N ASP A 34 14.04 -11.38 9.98
CA ASP A 34 14.74 -11.35 11.26
C ASP A 34 13.79 -11.29 12.48
N GLU A 35 12.48 -11.25 12.25
CA GLU A 35 11.50 -11.20 13.34
C GLU A 35 11.41 -12.55 14.05
N PRO A 36 11.61 -12.61 15.38
CA PRO A 36 11.53 -13.86 16.12
C PRO A 36 10.07 -14.32 16.19
N VAL A 37 9.82 -15.55 15.73
CA VAL A 37 8.50 -16.17 15.76
C VAL A 37 8.58 -17.53 16.44
N ALA A 38 7.56 -17.87 17.23
CA ALA A 38 7.53 -19.14 17.97
C ALA A 38 7.58 -20.38 17.06
N HIS A 39 7.02 -20.28 15.85
CA HIS A 39 6.93 -21.39 14.88
C HIS A 39 7.31 -20.90 13.48
N PRO A 40 8.62 -20.84 13.16
CA PRO A 40 9.08 -20.37 11.84
C PRO A 40 8.66 -21.33 10.74
N LEU A 41 8.24 -20.78 9.60
CA LEU A 41 7.90 -21.56 8.40
C LEU A 41 9.01 -21.46 7.36
N ARG A 42 9.17 -22.52 6.56
CA ARG A 42 10.07 -22.49 5.41
C ARG A 42 9.56 -21.45 4.39
N GLY A 43 10.41 -20.50 4.04
CA GLY A 43 10.03 -19.39 3.15
C GLY A 43 9.42 -18.17 3.87
N GLN A 44 9.58 -18.06 5.19
CA GLN A 44 9.27 -16.83 5.92
C GLN A 44 10.06 -15.64 5.32
N GLY A 45 9.38 -14.51 5.13
CA GLY A 45 9.96 -13.30 4.55
C GLY A 45 10.37 -13.43 3.08
N ALA A 46 9.98 -14.49 2.36
CA ALA A 46 10.35 -14.68 0.96
C ALA A 46 9.87 -13.55 0.02
N ASN A 47 8.78 -12.87 0.38
CA ASN A 47 8.25 -11.71 -0.35
C ASN A 47 8.57 -10.38 0.33
N TYR A 48 9.27 -10.38 1.47
CA TYR A 48 9.59 -9.16 2.17
C TYR A 48 10.62 -8.33 1.41
N THR A 49 10.35 -7.03 1.25
CA THR A 49 11.34 -6.08 0.75
C THR A 49 11.43 -4.85 1.66
N ARG A 50 12.66 -4.39 1.92
CA ARG A 50 12.89 -3.18 2.73
C ARG A 50 12.28 -1.94 2.08
N ALA A 51 12.26 -1.87 0.75
CA ALA A 51 11.65 -0.78 0.01
C ALA A 51 10.14 -0.69 0.29
N GLU A 52 9.43 -1.82 0.30
CA GLU A 52 8.00 -1.85 0.61
C GLU A 52 7.72 -1.45 2.06
N ASP A 53 8.49 -1.94 3.04
CA ASP A 53 8.37 -1.50 4.45
C ASP A 53 8.54 0.01 4.59
N LEU A 54 9.52 0.60 3.89
CA LEU A 54 9.74 2.04 3.87
C LEU A 54 8.58 2.80 3.23
N VAL A 55 8.02 2.31 2.12
CA VAL A 55 6.86 2.91 1.46
C VAL A 55 5.64 2.91 2.40
N TRP A 56 5.37 1.79 3.08
CA TRP A 56 4.26 1.71 4.05
C TRP A 56 4.45 2.62 5.26
N ARG A 57 5.68 2.72 5.79
CA ARG A 57 6.00 3.65 6.88
C ARG A 57 5.88 5.10 6.47
N PHE A 58 6.32 5.44 5.27
CA PHE A 58 6.13 6.78 4.71
C PHE A 58 4.65 7.09 4.56
N TRP A 59 3.88 6.18 3.97
CA TRP A 59 2.45 6.35 3.74
C TRP A 59 1.68 6.54 5.05
N SER A 60 1.91 5.67 6.04
CA SER A 60 1.26 5.79 7.35
C SER A 60 1.63 7.09 8.05
N GLY A 61 2.90 7.51 8.02
CA GLY A 61 3.33 8.77 8.61
C GLY A 61 2.73 10.01 7.92
N ALA A 62 2.78 10.04 6.59
CA ALA A 62 2.32 11.17 5.79
C ALA A 62 0.79 11.37 5.87
N PHE A 63 0.01 10.29 5.88
CA PHE A 63 -1.45 10.35 5.82
C PHE A 63 -2.15 10.25 7.19
N ALA A 64 -1.48 9.78 8.25
CA ALA A 64 -2.12 9.69 9.57
C ALA A 64 -2.24 11.03 10.32
N HIS A 65 -1.42 12.04 9.96
CA HIS A 65 -1.38 13.31 10.70
C HIS A 65 -1.68 14.51 9.80
N PRO A 66 -2.62 15.40 10.18
CA PRO A 66 -3.00 16.55 9.34
C PRO A 66 -1.84 17.47 8.96
N ARG A 67 -0.88 17.70 9.87
CA ARG A 67 0.30 18.55 9.61
C ARG A 67 1.26 17.89 8.60
N ALA A 68 1.54 16.60 8.77
CA ALA A 68 2.38 15.84 7.85
C ALA A 68 1.74 15.78 6.47
N TYR A 69 0.44 15.52 6.40
CA TYR A 69 -0.31 15.50 5.15
C TYR A 69 -0.28 16.86 4.44
N ARG A 70 -0.44 17.97 5.18
CA ARG A 70 -0.33 19.32 4.61
C ARG A 70 1.06 19.62 4.05
N ALA A 71 2.12 19.24 4.76
CA ALA A 71 3.49 19.40 4.29
C ALA A 71 3.78 18.53 3.05
N PHE A 72 3.34 17.27 3.07
CA PHE A 72 3.45 16.36 1.94
C PHE A 72 2.68 16.89 0.72
N ARG A 73 1.42 17.28 0.88
CA ARG A 73 0.58 17.91 -0.15
C ARG A 73 1.28 19.09 -0.80
N TRP A 74 1.77 20.03 0.01
CA TRP A 74 2.48 21.21 -0.49
C TRP A 74 3.75 20.84 -1.26
N THR A 75 4.53 19.88 -0.76
CA THR A 75 5.75 19.42 -1.40
C THR A 75 5.45 18.71 -2.73
N ALA A 76 4.42 17.86 -2.76
CA ALA A 76 4.01 17.12 -3.93
C ALA A 76 3.56 18.03 -5.09
N THR A 77 2.83 19.11 -4.80
CA THR A 77 2.41 20.07 -5.85
C THR A 77 3.58 20.91 -6.38
N ARG A 78 4.58 21.22 -5.54
CA ARG A 78 5.76 22.03 -5.93
C ARG A 78 6.83 21.22 -6.65
N LEU A 79 7.07 19.99 -6.23
CA LEU A 79 8.05 19.09 -6.83
C LEU A 79 7.45 18.14 -7.87
N ARG A 80 6.24 18.45 -8.39
CA ARG A 80 5.54 17.61 -9.38
C ARG A 80 6.37 17.26 -10.61
N ALA A 81 7.27 18.14 -11.05
CA ALA A 81 8.16 17.89 -12.19
C ALA A 81 9.17 16.77 -11.94
N LEU A 82 9.44 16.41 -10.68
CA LEU A 82 10.30 15.30 -10.28
C LEU A 82 9.55 13.96 -10.23
N THR A 83 8.26 13.95 -10.59
CA THR A 83 7.46 12.73 -10.50
C THR A 83 7.94 11.73 -11.55
N PRO A 84 8.26 10.48 -11.17
CA PRO A 84 8.75 9.49 -12.11
C PRO A 84 7.74 9.21 -13.23
N ALA A 85 8.21 9.26 -14.47
CA ALA A 85 7.40 8.91 -15.65
C ALA A 85 7.05 7.42 -15.70
N ARG A 86 7.84 6.55 -15.04
CA ARG A 86 7.58 5.12 -14.90
C ARG A 86 7.20 4.80 -13.46
N GLN A 87 5.93 4.43 -13.23
CA GLN A 87 5.35 4.17 -11.90
C GLN A 87 5.00 2.68 -11.77
N MET A 88 6.00 1.83 -11.98
CA MET A 88 5.88 0.38 -11.88
C MET A 88 4.76 -0.17 -12.79
N GLY A 89 3.96 -1.10 -12.28
CA GLY A 89 2.87 -1.75 -13.02
C GLY A 89 1.78 -0.78 -13.48
N TRP A 90 1.63 0.39 -12.85
CA TRP A 90 0.60 1.37 -13.23
C TRP A 90 0.80 1.86 -14.66
N THR A 91 2.01 2.32 -14.97
CA THR A 91 2.36 2.91 -16.27
C THR A 91 2.46 1.91 -17.42
N GLN A 92 2.22 0.61 -17.17
CA GLN A 92 2.15 -0.39 -18.24
C GLN A 92 0.86 -0.24 -19.06
N HIS A 93 -0.23 0.21 -18.42
CA HIS A 93 -1.55 0.31 -19.06
C HIS A 93 -2.25 1.64 -18.79
N ARG A 94 -1.66 2.54 -18.00
CA ARG A 94 -2.30 3.78 -17.55
C ARG A 94 -1.35 4.97 -17.69
N THR A 95 -1.92 6.16 -17.86
CA THR A 95 -1.17 7.41 -17.87
C THR A 95 -0.44 7.62 -16.53
N PRO A 96 0.83 8.07 -16.54
CA PRO A 96 1.56 8.39 -15.31
C PRO A 96 0.79 9.40 -14.46
N LEU A 97 0.80 9.20 -13.14
CA LEU A 97 0.19 10.14 -12.21
C LEU A 97 1.13 11.33 -12.01
N GLU A 98 0.74 12.53 -12.41
CA GLU A 98 1.46 13.77 -12.07
C GLU A 98 0.62 14.56 -11.04
N PRO A 99 1.19 14.97 -9.89
CA PRO A 99 0.48 15.83 -8.96
C PRO A 99 0.06 17.14 -9.62
N ALA A 100 -1.19 17.55 -9.40
CA ALA A 100 -1.70 18.82 -9.91
C ALA A 100 -0.94 20.02 -9.29
N PRO A 101 -0.80 21.15 -10.01
CA PRO A 101 -0.09 22.33 -9.51
C PRO A 101 -0.80 22.99 -8.31
N ARG A 102 -2.11 22.80 -8.19
CA ARG A 102 -2.92 23.25 -7.05
C ARG A 102 -3.63 22.04 -6.46
N SER A 103 -3.57 21.91 -5.14
CA SER A 103 -4.28 20.84 -4.46
C SER A 103 -5.77 21.15 -4.32
N LEU A 104 -6.60 20.12 -4.10
CA LEU A 104 -8.05 20.29 -3.90
C LEU A 104 -8.36 21.31 -2.80
N SER A 105 -7.67 21.21 -1.66
CA SER A 105 -7.82 22.14 -0.55
C SER A 105 -7.52 23.61 -0.91
N ASP A 106 -6.54 23.86 -1.79
CA ASP A 106 -6.26 25.22 -2.27
C ASP A 106 -7.34 25.73 -3.23
N LEU A 107 -8.01 24.83 -3.94
CA LEU A 107 -9.14 25.16 -4.81
C LEU A 107 -10.40 25.44 -3.98
N LEU A 108 -10.66 24.66 -2.93
CA LEU A 108 -11.76 24.88 -2.00
C LEU A 108 -11.61 26.22 -1.28
N ARG A 109 -10.41 26.52 -0.76
CA ARG A 109 -10.12 27.80 -0.12
C ARG A 109 -10.33 29.00 -1.04
N ALA A 110 -9.91 28.88 -2.30
CA ALA A 110 -10.13 29.94 -3.29
C ALA A 110 -11.62 30.17 -3.61
N ARG A 111 -12.47 29.18 -3.36
CA ARG A 111 -13.94 29.27 -3.49
C ARG A 111 -14.63 29.67 -2.19
N GLY A 112 -13.89 29.95 -1.11
CA GLY A 112 -14.46 30.23 0.21
C GLY A 112 -15.10 29.02 0.88
N GLN A 113 -14.78 27.80 0.42
CA GLN A 113 -15.29 26.57 1.02
C GLN A 113 -14.33 26.07 2.11
N PRO A 114 -14.85 25.57 3.25
CA PRO A 114 -14.01 24.92 4.25
C PRO A 114 -13.34 23.66 3.68
N GLU A 115 -12.13 23.37 4.17
CA GLU A 115 -11.40 22.13 3.88
C GLU A 115 -12.08 20.91 4.49
#